data_AF-A0A1C4J902-F1
#
_entry.id   AF-A0A1C4J902-F1
#
_cell.length_a   1.000
_cell.length_b   1.000
_cell.length_c   1.000
_cell.angle_alpha   90.00
_cell.angle_beta   90.00
_cell.angle_gamma   90.00
#
_symmetry.space_group_name_H-M   'P 1'
#
loop_
_entity.id
_entity.type
_entity.pdbx_description
1 polymer ?
#
loop_
_entity_poly.entity_id
_entity_poly.type
_entity_poly.pdbx_seq_one_letter_code
_entity_poly.pdbx_strand_id
1 'polypeptide(L)'
;MRRLDKGAPLRAAIKAAGLDIPHLAARTKELDPTGKGLSPAYVGFIAGTGKSAREDCSERAAELIAQALDQEVTMLFEPVFFTVVESTSTSRSVTTVPGKSAAQAAAPLPDQLLDQHELARFLRKSMSWIDGQIKEAKRAGRVWPGLHYVGRSRRFDPREVLAGMREQRSRISA
;
A
#
# COMPACT_ATOMS: atom_id res chain seq x y z
N MET A 1 13.21 -4.07 -5.67
CA MET A 1 13.23 -4.50 -7.09
C MET A 1 11.82 -4.41 -7.63
N ARG A 2 11.65 -3.95 -8.87
CA ARG A 2 10.34 -3.84 -9.52
C ARG A 2 10.29 -4.74 -10.74
N ARG A 3 9.15 -5.37 -11.00
CA ARG A 3 9.00 -6.26 -12.15
C ARG A 3 8.99 -5.49 -13.47
N LEU A 4 9.68 -6.00 -14.48
CA LEU A 4 9.66 -5.45 -15.83
C LEU A 4 8.35 -5.78 -16.55
N ASP A 5 7.83 -4.84 -17.34
CA ASP A 5 6.64 -5.01 -18.22
C ASP A 5 5.46 -5.75 -17.57
N LYS A 6 5.09 -5.35 -16.34
CA LYS A 6 4.00 -5.98 -15.57
C LYS A 6 4.20 -7.49 -15.35
N GLY A 7 5.46 -7.92 -15.25
CA GLY A 7 5.87 -9.31 -15.04
C GLY A 7 5.81 -10.19 -16.30
N ALA A 8 5.78 -9.61 -17.50
CA ALA A 8 5.81 -10.41 -18.73
C ALA A 8 7.11 -11.23 -18.90
N PRO A 9 8.33 -10.66 -18.68
CA PRO A 9 9.58 -11.41 -18.76
C PRO A 9 9.64 -12.52 -17.72
N LEU A 10 9.16 -12.24 -16.51
CA LEU A 10 9.08 -13.22 -15.43
C LEU A 10 8.19 -14.42 -15.80
N ARG A 11 7.00 -14.19 -16.36
CA ARG A 11 6.13 -15.29 -16.80
C ARG A 11 6.72 -16.07 -17.97
N ALA A 12 7.39 -15.39 -18.89
CA ALA A 12 8.08 -16.05 -20.00
C ALA A 12 9.19 -16.97 -19.48
N ALA A 13 10.01 -16.50 -18.53
CA ALA A 13 11.06 -17.29 -17.90
C ALA A 13 10.50 -18.48 -17.10
N ILE A 14 9.42 -18.29 -16.34
CA ILE A 14 8.72 -19.38 -15.62
C ILE A 14 8.24 -20.45 -16.61
N LYS A 15 7.60 -20.03 -17.71
CA LYS A 15 7.12 -20.94 -18.76
C LYS A 15 8.27 -21.65 -19.48
N ALA A 16 9.36 -20.94 -19.77
CA ALA A 16 10.54 -21.50 -20.42
C ALA A 16 11.24 -22.53 -19.53
N ALA A 17 11.28 -22.30 -18.22
CA ALA A 17 11.80 -23.24 -17.23
C ALA A 17 10.85 -24.43 -16.97
N GLY A 18 9.64 -24.43 -17.55
CA GLY A 18 8.63 -25.47 -17.31
C GLY A 18 8.16 -25.56 -15.86
N LEU A 19 8.31 -24.48 -15.09
CA LEU A 19 7.99 -24.45 -13.67
C LEU A 19 6.60 -23.85 -13.44
N ASP A 20 5.85 -24.44 -12.51
CA ASP A 20 4.65 -23.82 -11.96
C ASP A 20 4.99 -23.03 -10.67
N ILE A 21 4.12 -22.10 -10.28
CA ILE A 21 4.25 -21.26 -9.06
C ILE A 21 4.65 -22.07 -7.81
N PRO A 22 3.98 -23.19 -7.45
CA PRO A 22 4.37 -24.00 -6.28
C PRO A 22 5.76 -24.64 -6.44
N HIS A 23 6.12 -25.09 -7.64
CA HIS A 23 7.43 -25.68 -7.91
C HIS A 23 8.54 -24.64 -7.86
N LEU A 24 8.29 -23.43 -8.37
CA LEU A 24 9.21 -22.31 -8.23
C LEU A 24 9.42 -21.95 -6.75
N ALA A 25 8.36 -21.90 -5.95
CA ALA A 25 8.46 -21.65 -4.52
C ALA A 25 9.29 -22.73 -3.80
N ALA A 26 9.10 -24.01 -4.12
CA ALA A 26 9.92 -25.10 -3.59
C ALA A 26 11.40 -24.92 -3.95
N ARG A 27 11.70 -24.62 -5.23
CA ARG A 27 13.07 -24.38 -5.70
C ARG A 27 13.73 -23.19 -5.01
N THR A 28 12.99 -22.11 -4.75
CA THR A 28 13.53 -20.97 -3.98
C THR A 28 13.84 -21.32 -2.53
N LYS A 29 13.18 -22.34 -1.95
CA LYS A 29 13.44 -22.80 -0.59
C LYS A 29 14.72 -23.62 -0.50
N GLU A 30 15.02 -24.41 -1.52
CA GLU A 30 16.27 -25.17 -1.63
C GLU A 30 17.49 -24.26 -1.80
N LEU A 31 17.32 -23.15 -2.53
CA LEU A 31 18.38 -22.16 -2.79
C LEU A 31 18.55 -21.14 -1.66
N ASP A 32 17.56 -20.99 -0.79
CA ASP A 32 17.61 -20.01 0.29
C ASP A 32 18.51 -20.49 1.45
N PRO A 33 19.62 -19.81 1.77
CA PRO A 33 20.50 -20.21 2.87
C PRO A 33 19.83 -20.20 4.25
N THR A 34 18.70 -19.50 4.39
CA THR A 34 17.91 -19.52 5.64
C THR A 34 16.85 -20.62 5.71
N GLY A 35 16.67 -21.39 4.63
CA GLY A 35 15.69 -22.47 4.51
C GLY A 35 14.22 -22.03 4.55
N LYS A 36 13.94 -20.72 4.47
CA LYS A 36 12.58 -20.18 4.50
C LYS A 36 11.97 -20.14 3.10
N GLY A 37 12.77 -19.78 2.10
CA GLY A 37 12.33 -19.62 0.71
C GLY A 37 11.24 -18.57 0.55
N LEU A 38 10.61 -18.56 -0.62
CA LEU A 38 9.43 -17.75 -0.90
C LEU A 38 8.16 -18.59 -0.79
N SER A 39 7.09 -18.00 -0.25
CA SER A 39 5.81 -18.71 -0.19
C SER A 39 5.16 -18.77 -1.58
N PRO A 40 4.41 -19.85 -1.91
CA PRO A 40 3.71 -19.96 -3.19
C PRO A 40 2.77 -18.79 -3.48
N ALA A 41 2.08 -18.29 -2.44
CA ALA A 41 1.23 -17.11 -2.55
C ALA A 41 2.03 -15.85 -2.92
N TYR A 42 3.21 -15.66 -2.32
CA TYR A 42 4.06 -14.51 -2.62
C TYR A 42 4.60 -14.57 -4.05
N VAL A 43 5.06 -15.74 -4.50
CA VAL A 43 5.46 -15.96 -5.89
C VAL A 43 4.30 -15.67 -6.85
N GLY A 44 3.09 -16.14 -6.52
CA GLY A 44 1.88 -15.86 -7.29
C GLY A 44 1.54 -14.37 -7.37
N PHE A 45 1.76 -13.60 -6.30
CA PHE A 45 1.58 -12.14 -6.35
C PHE A 45 2.58 -11.44 -7.26
N ILE A 46 3.82 -11.92 -7.32
CA ILE A 46 4.86 -11.31 -8.18
C ILE A 46 4.62 -11.67 -9.65
N ALA A 47 4.35 -12.95 -9.94
CA ALA A 47 4.14 -13.44 -11.30
C ALA A 47 2.76 -13.09 -11.88
N GLY A 48 1.77 -12.87 -11.03
CA GLY A 48 0.37 -12.64 -11.42
C GLY A 48 0.12 -11.36 -12.21
N THR A 49 -0.97 -11.35 -12.98
CA THR A 49 -1.46 -10.20 -13.77
C THR A 49 -2.67 -9.50 -13.14
N GLY A 50 -3.23 -10.08 -12.08
CA GLY A 50 -4.48 -9.61 -11.48
C GLY A 50 -4.32 -8.35 -10.61
N LYS A 51 -5.45 -7.86 -10.09
CA LYS A 51 -5.51 -6.68 -9.20
C LYS A 51 -4.72 -6.85 -7.89
N SER A 52 -4.45 -8.09 -7.49
CA SER A 52 -3.65 -8.45 -6.31
C SER A 52 -2.16 -8.62 -6.62
N ALA A 53 -1.76 -8.47 -7.89
CA ALA A 53 -0.36 -8.57 -8.26
C ALA A 53 0.45 -7.43 -7.63
N ARG A 54 1.65 -7.77 -7.16
CA ARG A 54 2.58 -6.79 -6.59
C ARG A 54 3.54 -6.34 -7.67
N GLU A 55 3.72 -5.02 -7.78
CA GLU A 55 4.71 -4.42 -8.68
C GLU A 55 6.13 -4.56 -8.12
N ASP A 56 6.24 -4.47 -6.78
CA ASP A 56 7.53 -4.41 -6.09
C ASP A 56 7.77 -5.64 -5.23
N CYS A 57 9.02 -6.07 -5.19
CA CYS A 57 9.53 -7.13 -4.32
C CYS A 57 10.86 -6.73 -3.67
N SER A 58 11.22 -7.44 -2.60
CA SER A 58 12.54 -7.27 -1.98
C SER A 58 13.65 -7.75 -2.91
N GLU A 59 14.84 -7.20 -2.76
CA GLU A 59 16.04 -7.61 -3.51
C GLU A 59 16.33 -9.09 -3.35
N ARG A 60 16.36 -9.57 -2.11
CA ARG A 60 16.48 -11.00 -1.80
C ARG A 60 15.45 -11.88 -2.54
N ALA A 61 14.20 -11.43 -2.65
CA ALA A 61 13.19 -12.22 -3.35
C ALA A 61 13.44 -12.25 -4.86
N ALA A 62 13.86 -11.13 -5.44
CA ALA A 62 14.23 -11.04 -6.85
C ALA A 62 15.44 -11.93 -7.17
N GLU A 63 16.46 -11.93 -6.32
CA GLU A 63 17.64 -12.80 -6.45
C GLU A 63 17.27 -14.27 -6.38
N LEU A 64 16.48 -14.69 -5.39
CA LEU A 64 16.06 -16.09 -5.26
C LEU A 64 15.23 -16.55 -6.47
N ILE A 65 14.35 -15.69 -6.99
CA ILE A 65 13.57 -16.01 -8.19
C ILE A 65 14.47 -16.10 -9.43
N ALA A 66 15.40 -15.18 -9.59
CA ALA A 66 16.34 -15.15 -10.70
C ALA A 66 17.24 -16.40 -10.71
N GLN A 67 17.79 -16.75 -9.54
CA GLN A 67 18.58 -17.98 -9.36
C GLN A 67 17.73 -19.24 -9.60
N ALA A 68 16.48 -19.28 -9.12
CA ALA A 68 15.60 -20.42 -9.34
C ALA A 68 15.20 -20.59 -10.82
N LEU A 69 15.23 -19.51 -11.60
CA LEU A 69 14.94 -19.51 -13.04
C LEU A 69 16.21 -19.59 -13.91
N ASP A 70 17.39 -19.59 -13.30
CA ASP A 70 18.68 -19.51 -13.98
C ASP A 70 18.76 -18.33 -14.95
N GLN A 71 18.35 -17.15 -14.46
CA GLN A 71 18.32 -15.89 -15.21
C GLN A 71 18.98 -14.78 -14.41
N GLU A 72 19.43 -13.73 -15.10
CA GLU A 72 19.90 -12.52 -14.44
C GLU A 72 18.74 -11.73 -13.82
N VAL A 73 18.98 -11.13 -12.65
CA VAL A 73 17.97 -10.33 -11.96
C VAL A 73 17.51 -9.15 -12.83
N THR A 74 18.43 -8.51 -13.54
CA THR A 74 18.20 -7.36 -14.44
C THR A 74 17.31 -7.68 -15.64
N MET A 75 17.24 -8.95 -16.06
CA MET A 75 16.37 -9.42 -17.16
C MET A 75 14.92 -9.56 -16.72
N LEU A 76 14.67 -9.72 -15.41
CA LEU A 76 13.35 -9.97 -14.83
C LEU A 76 12.83 -8.75 -14.03
N PHE A 77 13.74 -8.00 -13.44
CA PHE A 77 13.46 -6.92 -12.51
C PHE A 77 14.34 -5.70 -12.77
N GLU A 78 13.77 -4.51 -12.60
CA GLU A 78 14.51 -3.25 -12.55
C GLU A 78 14.87 -2.88 -11.10
N PRO A 79 16.09 -2.35 -10.87
CA PRO A 79 16.44 -1.73 -9.60
C PRO A 79 15.60 -0.48 -9.38
N VAL A 80 14.97 -0.39 -8.21
CA VAL A 80 14.25 0.81 -7.80
C VAL A 80 15.27 1.74 -7.15
N PHE A 81 15.82 2.67 -7.93
CA PHE A 81 16.62 3.74 -7.38
C PHE A 81 15.70 4.72 -6.66
N PHE A 82 15.69 4.66 -5.32
CA PHE A 82 15.18 5.77 -4.54
C PHE A 82 16.15 6.94 -4.72
N THR A 83 15.78 7.93 -5.52
CA THR A 83 16.44 9.24 -5.45
C THR A 83 16.19 9.80 -4.05
N VAL A 84 17.19 9.73 -3.19
CA VAL A 84 17.19 10.43 -1.91
C VAL A 84 17.19 11.92 -2.23
N VAL A 85 16.01 12.54 -2.22
CA VAL A 85 15.94 13.98 -2.06
C VAL A 85 16.39 14.23 -0.63
N GLU A 86 17.63 14.68 -0.46
CA GLU A 86 18.06 15.27 0.80
C GLU A 86 17.10 16.41 1.14
N SER A 87 16.27 16.17 2.14
CA SER A 87 15.50 17.23 2.79
C SER A 87 15.41 16.84 4.26
N THR A 88 16.17 17.58 5.04
CA THR A 88 16.07 17.69 6.48
C THR A 88 14.66 18.13 6.85
N SER A 89 13.73 17.18 6.99
CA SER A 89 12.48 17.46 7.68
C SER A 89 11.85 16.15 8.13
N THR A 90 11.78 15.99 9.43
CA THR A 90 11.13 14.89 10.13
C THR A 90 9.64 14.85 9.78
N SER A 91 9.22 13.87 8.96
CA SER A 91 7.97 13.09 9.14
C SER A 91 7.62 12.24 7.91
N ARG A 92 7.51 10.92 8.16
CA ARG A 92 6.73 9.91 7.41
C ARG A 92 6.93 9.82 5.90
N SER A 93 7.72 8.83 5.52
CA SER A 93 7.79 8.27 4.16
C SER A 93 6.42 7.76 3.72
N VAL A 94 5.74 8.55 2.89
CA VAL A 94 4.67 8.11 2.00
C VAL A 94 5.36 7.69 0.70
N THR A 95 5.36 6.39 0.40
CA THR A 95 5.75 5.90 -0.93
C THR A 95 4.66 6.34 -1.91
N THR A 96 4.98 7.36 -2.70
CA THR A 96 4.09 7.97 -3.69
C THR A 96 4.17 7.16 -4.98
N VAL A 97 3.06 6.60 -5.43
CA VAL A 97 2.91 6.08 -6.80
C VAL A 97 2.82 7.29 -7.74
N PRO A 98 3.62 7.37 -8.83
CA PRO A 98 3.60 8.51 -9.73
C PRO A 98 2.36 8.43 -10.63
N GLY A 99 1.61 9.53 -10.74
CA GLY A 99 0.63 9.68 -11.83
C GLY A 99 -0.63 10.52 -11.57
N LYS A 100 -0.97 10.89 -10.33
CA LYS A 100 -2.24 11.65 -10.08
C LYS A 100 -2.18 12.80 -9.08
N SER A 101 -1.01 13.08 -8.48
CA SER A 101 -0.96 13.85 -7.22
C SER A 101 -0.83 15.37 -7.36
N ALA A 102 -0.58 15.91 -8.56
CA ALA A 102 -0.46 17.36 -8.73
C ALA A 102 -1.81 18.05 -9.05
N ALA A 103 -2.74 17.35 -9.71
CA ALA A 103 -4.02 17.93 -10.13
C ALA A 103 -5.11 17.94 -9.03
N GLN A 104 -4.93 17.22 -7.92
CA GLN A 104 -5.89 17.17 -6.81
C GLN A 104 -5.63 18.17 -5.68
N ALA A 105 -4.49 18.88 -5.70
CA ALA A 105 -4.15 19.85 -4.66
C ALA A 105 -4.98 21.15 -4.71
N ALA A 106 -5.76 21.37 -5.77
CA ALA A 106 -6.60 22.56 -5.95
C ALA A 106 -8.09 22.24 -6.16
N ALA A 107 -8.53 21.01 -5.87
CA ALA A 107 -9.97 20.73 -5.86
C ALA A 107 -10.59 21.37 -4.60
N PRO A 108 -11.68 22.16 -4.73
CA PRO A 108 -12.38 22.71 -3.57
C PRO A 108 -12.81 21.56 -2.64
N LEU A 109 -12.69 21.79 -1.33
CA LEU A 109 -13.13 20.83 -0.31
C LEU A 109 -14.57 20.41 -0.62
N PRO A 110 -14.88 19.11 -0.69
CA PRO A 110 -16.26 18.67 -0.88
C PRO A 110 -17.13 19.17 0.27
N ASP A 111 -18.33 19.63 -0.03
CA ASP A 111 -19.23 20.20 0.98
C ASP A 111 -19.71 19.14 2.00
N GLN A 112 -19.82 17.88 1.58
CA GLN A 112 -20.20 16.77 2.44
C GLN A 112 -19.64 15.45 1.89
N LEU A 113 -19.16 14.59 2.78
CA LEU A 113 -18.81 13.20 2.47
C LEU A 113 -20.00 12.31 2.85
N LEU A 114 -20.47 11.53 1.89
CA LEU A 114 -21.71 10.77 2.00
C LEU A 114 -21.55 9.48 2.79
N ASP A 115 -20.33 8.93 2.81
CA ASP A 115 -20.03 7.68 3.48
C ASP A 115 -18.62 7.62 4.12
N GLN A 116 -18.38 6.55 4.85
CA GLN A 116 -17.13 6.31 5.58
C GLN A 116 -15.96 5.93 4.64
N HIS A 117 -16.23 5.41 3.44
CA HIS A 117 -15.20 5.11 2.44
C HIS A 117 -14.64 6.40 1.84
N GLU A 118 -15.49 7.36 1.54
CA GLU A 118 -15.12 8.69 1.07
C GLU A 118 -14.26 9.41 2.12
N LEU A 119 -14.65 9.33 3.40
CA LEU A 119 -13.84 9.87 4.49
C LEU A 119 -12.51 9.16 4.66
N ALA A 120 -12.48 7.83 4.57
CA ALA A 120 -11.25 7.04 4.62
C ALA A 120 -10.27 7.45 3.50
N ARG A 121 -10.79 7.62 2.29
CA ARG A 121 -10.01 8.10 1.13
C ARG A 121 -9.52 9.54 1.34
N PHE A 122 -10.39 10.42 1.82
CA PHE A 122 -10.08 11.83 2.07
C PHE A 122 -8.98 12.00 3.13
N LEU A 123 -9.11 11.32 4.27
CA LEU A 123 -8.13 11.38 5.35
C LEU A 123 -6.88 10.52 5.10
N ARG A 124 -6.90 9.69 4.05
CA ARG A 124 -5.90 8.63 3.79
C ARG A 124 -5.71 7.73 5.03
N LYS A 125 -6.82 7.30 5.63
CA LYS A 125 -6.88 6.43 6.82
C LYS A 125 -7.71 5.19 6.55
N SER A 126 -7.54 4.16 7.38
CA SER A 126 -8.40 2.99 7.31
C SER A 126 -9.78 3.28 7.90
N MET A 127 -10.81 2.60 7.39
CA MET A 127 -12.16 2.67 7.95
C MET A 127 -12.19 2.21 9.42
N SER A 128 -11.39 1.19 9.76
CA SER A 128 -11.26 0.68 11.12
C SER A 128 -10.69 1.73 12.09
N TRP A 129 -9.78 2.57 11.62
CA TRP A 129 -9.26 3.69 12.41
C TRP A 129 -10.35 4.73 12.65
N ILE A 130 -11.15 5.06 11.62
CA ILE A 130 -12.30 5.99 11.75
C ILE A 130 -13.32 5.44 12.75
N ASP A 131 -13.70 4.16 12.67
CA ASP A 131 -14.59 3.54 13.64
C ASP A 131 -14.01 3.55 15.06
N GLY A 132 -12.70 3.39 15.18
CA GLY A 132 -11.98 3.53 16.44
C GLY A 132 -12.18 4.92 17.05
N GLN A 133 -11.98 5.98 16.25
CA GLN A 133 -12.15 7.37 16.69
C GLN A 133 -13.60 7.69 17.06
N ILE A 134 -14.57 7.19 16.30
CA ILE A 134 -16.00 7.37 16.61
C ILE A 134 -16.35 6.66 17.92
N LYS A 135 -15.86 5.44 18.13
CA LYS A 135 -16.08 4.68 19.38
C LYS A 135 -15.42 5.36 20.58
N GLU A 136 -14.21 5.87 20.41
CA GLU A 136 -13.48 6.59 21.45
C GLU A 136 -14.19 7.89 21.83
N ALA A 137 -14.64 8.67 20.85
CA ALA A 137 -15.47 9.85 21.07
C ALA A 137 -16.74 9.49 21.85
N LYS A 138 -17.46 8.44 21.42
CA LYS A 138 -18.68 7.96 22.10
C LYS A 138 -18.41 7.52 23.54
N ARG A 139 -17.28 6.85 23.81
CA ARG A 139 -16.87 6.45 25.18
C ARG A 139 -16.58 7.67 26.05
N ALA A 140 -16.01 8.72 25.48
CA ALA A 140 -15.79 10.00 26.14
C ALA A 140 -17.07 10.86 26.23
N GLY A 141 -18.25 10.31 25.89
CA GLY A 141 -19.53 11.03 25.97
C GLY A 141 -19.72 12.13 24.92
N ARG A 142 -18.86 12.18 23.89
CA ARG A 142 -18.90 13.21 22.85
C ARG A 142 -19.19 12.62 21.47
N VAL A 143 -19.75 13.44 20.58
CA VAL A 143 -19.90 13.08 19.17
C VAL A 143 -18.57 13.35 18.45
N TRP A 144 -18.22 12.49 17.51
CA TRP A 144 -17.00 12.69 16.72
C TRP A 144 -17.18 13.92 15.79
N PRO A 145 -16.20 14.83 15.67
CA PRO A 145 -16.35 16.08 14.91
C PRO A 145 -16.78 15.83 13.46
N GLY A 146 -17.77 16.59 12.99
CA GLY A 146 -18.33 16.47 11.64
C GLY A 146 -19.14 15.20 11.36
N LEU A 147 -19.37 14.32 12.34
CA LEU A 147 -20.22 13.14 12.16
C LEU A 147 -21.70 13.50 12.32
N HIS A 148 -22.46 13.36 11.24
CA HIS A 148 -23.91 13.51 11.23
C HIS A 148 -24.59 12.19 10.87
N TYR A 149 -25.64 11.84 11.60
CA TYR A 149 -26.48 10.68 11.28
C TYR A 149 -27.69 11.14 10.47
N VAL A 150 -27.88 10.56 9.29
CA VAL A 150 -29.08 10.72 8.46
C VAL A 150 -29.76 9.37 8.37
N GLY A 151 -30.71 9.13 9.28
CA GLY A 151 -31.30 7.80 9.49
C GLY A 151 -30.24 6.80 9.99
N ARG A 152 -30.03 5.71 9.24
CA ARG A 152 -28.99 4.71 9.53
C ARG A 152 -27.62 5.05 8.90
N SER A 153 -27.55 6.06 8.03
CA SER A 153 -26.35 6.41 7.28
C SER A 153 -25.53 7.47 8.01
N ARG A 154 -24.21 7.36 7.91
CA ARG A 154 -23.25 8.31 8.48
C ARG A 154 -22.76 9.26 7.39
N ARG A 155 -22.89 10.56 7.61
CA ARG A 155 -22.34 11.62 6.77
C ARG A 155 -21.26 12.38 7.53
N PHE A 156 -20.30 12.92 6.80
CA PHE A 156 -19.17 13.62 7.39
C PHE A 156 -19.01 15.01 6.78
N ASP A 157 -18.90 16.03 7.62
CA ASP A 157 -18.41 17.36 7.22
C ASP A 157 -16.87 17.36 7.25
N PRO A 158 -16.19 17.47 6.09
CA PRO A 158 -14.73 17.47 6.03
C PRO A 158 -14.07 18.58 6.84
N ARG A 159 -14.71 19.75 6.93
CA ARG A 159 -14.14 20.93 7.59
C ARG A 159 -14.10 20.73 9.09
N GLU A 160 -15.20 20.25 9.66
CA GLU A 160 -15.29 19.95 11.08
C GLU A 160 -14.40 18.79 11.50
N VAL A 161 -14.33 17.72 10.68
CA VAL A 161 -13.42 16.58 10.94
C VAL A 161 -11.97 17.07 11.00
N LEU A 162 -11.53 17.88 10.03
CA LEU A 162 -10.18 18.42 10.01
C LEU A 162 -9.91 19.37 11.18
N ALA A 163 -10.88 20.22 11.55
CA ALA A 163 -10.76 21.11 12.71
C ALA A 163 -10.60 20.30 14.00
N GLY A 164 -11.42 19.27 14.21
CA GLY A 164 -11.34 18.38 15.36
C GLY A 164 -10.02 17.61 15.44
N MET A 165 -9.48 17.17 14.29
CA MET A 165 -8.16 16.52 14.24
C MET A 165 -7.01 17.47 14.59
N ARG A 166 -7.10 18.76 14.22
CA ARG A 166 -6.11 19.76 14.61
C ARG A 166 -6.11 19.99 16.13
N GLU A 167 -7.30 20.09 16.71
CA GLU A 167 -7.46 20.25 18.16
C GLU A 167 -6.96 19.01 18.95
N GLN A 168 -7.20 17.81 18.45
CA GLN A 168 -6.64 16.59 19.07
C GLN A 168 -5.10 16.59 19.03
N ARG A 169 -4.50 17.07 17.93
CA ARG A 169 -3.03 17.17 17.83
C ARG A 169 -2.47 18.21 18.79
N SER A 170 -3.10 19.38 18.91
CA SER A 170 -2.63 20.42 19.83
C SER A 170 -2.70 19.97 21.30
N ARG A 171 -3.66 19.12 21.67
CA ARG A 171 -3.76 18.54 23.01
C ARG A 171 -2.71 17.46 23.31
N ILE A 172 -2.12 16.83 22.29
CA ILE A 172 -1.06 15.82 22.47
C ILE A 172 0.32 16.47 22.57
N SER A 173 0.47 17.66 22.00
CA SER A 173 1.74 18.43 21.98
C SER A 173 1.85 19.47 23.09
N ALA A 174 0.86 19.58 23.99
CA ALA A 174 0.86 20.44 25.17
C ALA A 174 0.98 19.59 26.43
#